data_AF-J8TUN4-F1
#
_entry.id   AF-J8TUN4-F1
#
_cell.length_a   1.000
_cell.length_b   1.000
_cell.length_c   1.000
_cell.angle_alpha   90.00
_cell.angle_beta   90.00
_cell.angle_gamma   90.00
#
_symmetry.space_group_name_H-M   'P 1'
#
loop_
_entity.id
_entity.type
_entity.pdbx_description
1 polymer ?
#
loop_
_entity_poly.entity_id
_entity_poly.type
_entity_poly.pdbx_seq_one_letter_code
_entity_poly.pdbx_strand_id
1 'polypeptide(L)'
;MFSLNWLFVAIGLLTKSVETANAATFPMLFLPYVSSSFIPTETMPSWLHALAENQPMTPLIETVRGLLLGTPIDNNLWLTLAWFGGLFIISFVLATLLFKKRKQN
;
A
#
# COMPACT_ATOMS: atom_id res chain seq x y z
N MET A 1 0.15 -3.67 -8.38
CA MET A 1 -1.06 -4.51 -8.62
C MET A 1 -0.99 -5.84 -7.88
N PHE A 2 0.03 -6.68 -8.09
CA PHE A 2 0.16 -7.96 -7.37
C PHE A 2 0.18 -7.82 -5.84
N SER A 3 0.91 -6.86 -5.31
CA SER A 3 0.99 -6.55 -3.88
C SER A 3 -0.38 -6.32 -3.23
N LEU A 4 -1.18 -5.41 -3.81
CA LEU A 4 -2.53 -5.10 -3.31
C LEU A 4 -3.49 -6.28 -3.47
N ASN A 5 -3.42 -7.01 -4.58
CA ASN A 5 -4.26 -8.20 -4.79
C ASN A 5 -4.01 -9.27 -3.72
N TRP A 6 -2.75 -9.59 -3.43
CA TRP A 6 -2.41 -10.56 -2.41
C TRP A 6 -2.76 -10.09 -1.00
N LEU A 7 -2.67 -8.79 -0.74
CA LEU A 7 -3.14 -8.20 0.51
C LEU A 7 -4.65 -8.42 0.69
N PHE A 8 -5.45 -8.15 -0.34
CA PHE A 8 -6.89 -8.38 -0.29
C PHE A 8 -7.26 -9.85 -0.17
N VAL A 9 -6.52 -10.75 -0.82
CA VAL A 9 -6.66 -12.20 -0.63
C VAL A 9 -6.39 -12.59 0.83
N ALA A 10 -5.31 -12.08 1.43
CA ALA A 10 -4.97 -12.35 2.83
C ALA A 10 -6.06 -11.82 3.78
N ILE A 11 -6.56 -10.61 3.56
CA ILE A 11 -7.67 -10.03 4.35
C ILE A 11 -8.92 -10.90 4.22
N GLY A 12 -9.30 -11.30 3.00
CA GLY A 12 -10.46 -12.17 2.78
C GLY A 12 -10.36 -13.51 3.53
N LEU A 13 -9.16 -14.10 3.57
CA LEU A 13 -8.90 -15.34 4.31
C LEU A 13 -8.96 -15.16 5.84
N LEU A 14 -8.60 -13.98 6.35
CA LEU A 14 -8.67 -13.63 7.77
C LEU A 14 -10.10 -13.32 8.23
N THR A 15 -10.92 -12.74 7.36
CA THR A 15 -12.30 -12.37 7.68
C THR A 15 -13.25 -13.56 7.60
N LYS A 16 -14.32 -13.51 8.40
CA LYS A 16 -15.35 -14.57 8.47
C LYS A 16 -16.55 -14.32 7.54
N SER A 17 -16.70 -13.10 7.02
CA SER A 17 -17.81 -12.72 6.14
C SER A 17 -17.33 -11.75 5.05
N VAL A 18 -18.11 -11.68 3.95
CA VAL A 18 -17.83 -10.79 2.81
C VAL A 18 -18.00 -9.32 3.21
N GLU A 19 -18.96 -9.01 4.07
CA GLU A 19 -19.21 -7.67 4.58
C GLU A 19 -18.00 -7.15 5.37
N THR A 20 -17.41 -8.01 6.22
CA THR A 20 -16.23 -7.66 7.01
C THR A 20 -15.00 -7.48 6.12
N ALA A 21 -14.85 -8.32 5.08
CA ALA A 21 -13.78 -8.17 4.10
C ALA A 21 -13.86 -6.81 3.39
N ASN A 22 -15.05 -6.44 2.90
CA ASN A 22 -15.26 -5.16 2.22
C ASN A 22 -15.04 -3.97 3.15
N ALA A 23 -15.53 -4.03 4.39
CA ALA A 23 -15.30 -2.97 5.37
C ALA A 23 -13.80 -2.81 5.69
N ALA A 24 -13.04 -3.91 5.73
CA ALA A 24 -11.61 -3.89 6.02
C ALA A 24 -10.77 -3.31 4.85
N THR A 25 -11.23 -3.45 3.60
CA THR A 25 -10.54 -2.90 2.43
C THR A 25 -10.91 -1.44 2.14
N PHE A 26 -12.07 -0.98 2.61
CA PHE A 26 -12.59 0.36 2.36
C PHE A 26 -11.61 1.50 2.72
N PRO A 27 -10.93 1.50 3.89
CA PRO A 27 -9.95 2.54 4.23
C PRO A 27 -8.79 2.67 3.23
N MET A 28 -8.39 1.60 2.55
CA MET A 28 -7.29 1.64 1.59
C MET A 28 -7.59 2.51 0.37
N LEU A 29 -8.88 2.72 0.05
CA LEU A 29 -9.29 3.63 -1.02
C LEU A 29 -8.90 5.08 -0.73
N PHE A 30 -8.80 5.46 0.55
CA PHE A 30 -8.47 6.82 0.97
C PHE A 30 -6.97 7.09 1.07
N LEU A 31 -6.16 6.02 1.10
CA LEU A 31 -4.70 6.13 1.27
C LEU A 31 -4.02 7.04 0.23
N PRO A 32 -4.39 6.99 -1.07
CA PRO A 32 -3.82 7.90 -2.07
C PRO A 32 -4.18 9.38 -1.85
N TYR A 33 -5.28 9.68 -1.16
CA TYR A 33 -5.70 11.07 -0.93
C TYR A 33 -4.83 11.79 0.10
N VAL A 34 -4.19 11.02 0.99
CA VAL A 34 -3.29 11.51 2.04
C VAL A 34 -1.82 11.48 1.58
N SER A 35 -1.59 11.56 0.27
CA SER A 35 -0.26 11.51 -0.34
C SER A 35 0.08 12.81 -1.06
N SER A 36 1.28 12.89 -1.62
CA SER A 36 1.74 14.02 -2.44
C SER A 36 0.95 14.25 -3.74
N SER A 37 -0.01 13.40 -4.08
CA SER A 37 -0.83 13.53 -5.31
C SER A 37 -1.58 14.85 -5.40
N PHE A 38 -2.17 15.32 -4.29
CA PHE A 38 -3.06 16.48 -4.28
C PHE A 38 -2.41 17.74 -3.72
N ILE A 39 -1.51 17.57 -2.74
CA ILE A 39 -0.86 18.66 -2.03
C ILE A 39 0.62 18.26 -1.89
N PRO A 40 1.58 19.15 -2.17
CA PRO A 40 2.99 18.91 -1.87
C PRO A 40 3.18 18.57 -0.39
N THR A 41 3.96 17.54 -0.07
CA THR A 41 4.21 17.08 1.31
C THR A 41 4.81 18.19 2.19
N GLU A 42 5.69 19.00 1.61
CA GLU A 42 6.37 20.14 2.25
C GLU A 42 5.40 21.16 2.88
N THR A 43 4.20 21.29 2.31
CA THR A 43 3.21 22.30 2.72
C THR A 43 2.15 21.72 3.67
N MET A 44 2.23 20.43 3.98
CA MET A 44 1.29 19.77 4.88
C MET A 44 1.56 20.13 6.34
N PRO A 45 0.52 20.25 7.19
CA PRO A 45 0.71 20.36 8.63
C PRO A 45 1.43 19.14 9.19
N SER A 46 2.18 19.30 10.28
CA SER A 46 3.17 18.33 10.77
C SER A 46 2.65 16.90 10.94
N TRP A 47 1.42 16.75 11.42
CA TRP A 47 0.78 15.45 11.61
C TRP A 47 0.45 14.75 10.28
N LEU A 48 0.02 15.52 9.28
CA LEU A 48 -0.32 15.02 7.95
C LEU A 48 0.94 14.72 7.14
N HIS A 49 1.96 15.55 7.30
CA HIS A 49 3.26 15.35 6.68
C HIS A 49 3.87 14.00 7.11
N ALA A 50 3.89 13.71 8.41
CA ALA A 50 4.39 12.44 8.93
C ALA A 50 3.63 11.23 8.38
N LEU A 51 2.30 11.33 8.20
CA LEU A 51 1.51 10.27 7.59
C LEU A 51 1.82 10.11 6.11
N ALA A 52 1.96 11.22 5.38
CA ALA A 52 2.25 11.21 3.96
C ALA A 52 3.63 10.61 3.65
N GLU A 53 4.66 10.87 4.46
CA GLU A 53 6.00 10.30 4.26
C GLU A 53 6.08 8.80 4.56
N ASN A 54 5.29 8.29 5.50
CA ASN A 54 5.37 6.91 5.98
C ASN A 54 4.39 5.95 5.30
N GLN A 55 3.98 6.25 4.08
CA GLN A 55 2.98 5.46 3.35
C GLN A 55 3.43 5.13 1.91
N PRO A 56 2.96 4.02 1.32
CA PRO A 56 3.48 3.51 0.05
C PRO A 56 3.11 4.35 -1.18
N MET A 57 2.07 5.21 -1.09
CA MET A 57 1.61 5.96 -2.26
C MET A 57 2.51 7.14 -2.61
N THR A 58 3.02 7.86 -1.60
CA THR A 58 3.87 9.04 -1.81
C THR A 58 5.12 8.74 -2.64
N PRO A 59 5.97 7.75 -2.31
CA PRO A 59 7.14 7.45 -3.13
C PRO A 59 6.75 6.95 -4.53
N LEU A 60 5.62 6.25 -4.69
CA LEU A 60 5.12 5.84 -6.00
C LEU A 60 4.76 7.04 -6.86
N ILE A 61 4.03 7.99 -6.30
CA ILE A 61 3.60 9.21 -6.99
C ILE A 61 4.81 10.05 -7.38
N GLU A 62 5.77 10.26 -6.46
CA GLU A 62 6.97 11.03 -6.78
C GLU A 62 7.86 10.33 -7.81
N THR A 63 7.96 9.00 -7.77
CA THR A 63 8.67 8.23 -8.82
C THR A 63 8.01 8.44 -10.18
N VAL A 64 6.68 8.27 -10.28
CA VAL A 64 5.94 8.45 -11.54
C VAL A 64 6.04 9.90 -12.01
N ARG A 65 5.88 10.88 -11.11
CA ARG A 65 5.99 12.31 -11.40
C ARG A 65 7.36 12.65 -11.97
N GLY A 66 8.44 12.21 -11.32
CA GLY A 66 9.79 12.49 -11.78
C GLY A 66 10.12 11.83 -13.13
N LEU A 67 9.64 10.60 -13.35
CA LEU A 67 9.76 9.93 -14.65
C LEU A 67 9.01 10.67 -15.78
N LEU A 68 7.83 11.22 -15.49
CA LEU A 68 7.02 11.95 -16.47
C LEU A 68 7.57 13.36 -16.74
N LEU A 69 8.10 14.04 -15.73
CA LEU A 69 8.62 15.40 -15.83
C LEU A 69 10.12 15.44 -16.19
N GLY A 70 10.79 14.29 -16.22
CA GLY A 70 12.23 14.22 -16.45
C GLY A 70 13.06 14.80 -15.31
N THR A 71 12.53 14.82 -14.09
CA THR A 71 13.25 15.29 -12.89
C THR A 71 13.91 14.13 -12.14
N PRO A 72 14.92 14.39 -11.30
CA PRO A 72 15.47 13.37 -10.43
C PRO A 72 14.38 12.68 -9.59
N ILE A 73 14.42 11.35 -9.50
CA ILE A 73 13.49 10.54 -8.70
C ILE A 73 14.06 10.18 -7.32
N ASP A 74 15.33 10.47 -7.09
CA ASP A 74 16.08 10.17 -5.86
C ASP A 74 15.84 8.73 -5.36
N ASN A 75 15.60 8.57 -4.05
CA ASN A 75 15.35 7.28 -3.42
C ASN A 75 13.90 6.79 -3.56
N ASN A 76 13.01 7.56 -4.20
CA ASN A 76 11.59 7.21 -4.29
C ASN A 76 11.36 5.88 -5.01
N LEU A 77 12.19 5.55 -6.00
CA LEU A 77 12.12 4.27 -6.71
C LEU A 77 12.39 3.10 -5.75
N TRP A 78 13.45 3.19 -4.95
CA TRP A 78 13.81 2.14 -4.00
C TRP A 78 12.78 2.03 -2.87
N LEU A 79 12.27 3.15 -2.37
CA LEU A 79 11.20 3.16 -1.37
C LEU A 79 9.92 2.52 -1.93
N THR A 80 9.56 2.83 -3.17
CA THR A 80 8.41 2.23 -3.85
C THR A 80 8.56 0.71 -3.95
N LEU A 81 9.74 0.24 -4.39
CA LEU A 81 10.03 -1.19 -4.50
C LEU A 81 10.03 -1.88 -3.12
N ALA A 82 10.60 -1.25 -2.10
CA ALA A 82 10.62 -1.78 -0.74
C ALA A 82 9.20 -1.92 -0.18
N TRP A 83 8.36 -0.90 -0.34
CA TRP A 83 6.97 -0.92 0.11
C TRP A 83 6.14 -1.99 -0.59
N PHE A 84 6.08 -1.95 -1.93
CA PHE A 84 5.22 -2.89 -2.65
C PHE A 84 5.79 -4.31 -2.70
N GLY A 85 7.12 -4.46 -2.74
CA GLY A 85 7.79 -5.74 -2.64
C GLY A 85 7.60 -6.38 -1.26
N GLY A 86 7.83 -5.63 -0.19
CA GLY A 86 7.59 -6.10 1.18
C GLY A 86 6.13 -6.47 1.41
N LEU A 87 5.20 -5.61 0.98
CA LEU A 87 3.76 -5.88 1.09
C LEU A 87 3.35 -7.14 0.33
N PHE A 88 3.87 -7.35 -0.88
CA PHE A 88 3.61 -8.55 -1.67
C PHE A 88 4.10 -9.81 -0.95
N ILE A 89 5.35 -9.82 -0.48
CA ILE A 89 5.94 -10.97 0.21
C ILE A 89 5.15 -11.30 1.47
N ILE A 90 4.88 -10.31 2.32
CA ILE A 90 4.14 -10.48 3.57
C ILE A 90 2.74 -11.04 3.27
N SER A 91 2.01 -10.41 2.34
CA SER A 91 0.64 -10.82 2.04
C SER A 91 0.56 -12.19 1.41
N PHE A 92 1.51 -12.53 0.52
CA PHE A 92 1.61 -13.85 -0.10
C PHE A 92 1.88 -14.94 0.93
N VAL A 93 2.85 -14.72 1.82
CA VAL A 93 3.18 -15.67 2.90
C VAL A 93 1.98 -15.84 3.85
N LEU A 94 1.35 -14.75 4.27
CA LEU A 94 0.16 -14.83 5.14
C LEU A 94 -0.98 -15.60 4.47
N ALA A 95 -1.31 -15.27 3.22
CA ALA A 95 -2.37 -15.94 2.49
C ALA A 95 -2.11 -17.45 2.34
N THR A 96 -0.88 -17.84 1.98
CA THR A 96 -0.52 -19.25 1.82
C THR A 96 -0.55 -20.03 3.14
N LEU A 97 -0.09 -19.43 4.25
CA LEU A 97 -0.16 -20.05 5.58
C LEU A 97 -1.60 -20.22 6.06
N LEU A 98 -2.43 -19.17 5.93
CA LEU A 98 -3.84 -19.19 6.31
C LEU A 98 -4.63 -20.22 5.50
N PHE A 99 -4.39 -20.27 4.19
CA PHE A 99 -5.04 -21.25 3.31
C PHE A 99 -4.67 -22.69 3.68
N LYS A 100 -3.39 -22.96 3.94
CA LYS A 100 -2.93 -24.29 4.38
C LYS A 100 -3.58 -24.70 5.71
N LYS A 101 -3.63 -23.79 6.69
CA LYS A 101 -4.25 -24.04 8.00
C LYS A 101 -5.75 -24.35 7.87
N ARG A 102 -6.46 -23.64 6.99
CA ARG A 102 -7.90 -23.82 6.77
C ARG A 102 -8.24 -25.10 6.00
N LYS A 103 -7.30 -25.64 5.21
CA LYS A 103 -7.46 -26.93 4.52
C LYS A 103 -7.24 -28.14 5.45
N GLN A 104 -6.51 -27.96 6.55
CA GLN A 104 -6.19 -29.03 7.50
C GLN A 104 -7.23 -29.20 8.63
N ASN A 105 -8.11 -28.21 8.81
CA ASN A 105 -9.29 -28.28 9.68
C ASN A 105 -10.53 -28.65 8.87
#